data_AF-A0A1Z5HAG4-F1
#
_entry.id   AF-A0A1Z5HAG4-F1
#
_cell.length_a   1.000
_cell.length_b   1.000
_cell.length_c   1.000
_cell.angle_alpha   90.00
_cell.angle_beta   90.00
_cell.angle_gamma   90.00
#
_symmetry.space_group_name_H-M   'P 1'
#
loop_
_entity.id
_entity.type
_entity.pdbx_description
1 polymer ?
#
loop_
_entity_poly.entity_id
_entity_poly.type
_entity_poly.pdbx_seq_one_letter_code
_entity_poly.pdbx_strand_id
1 'polypeptide(L)' 'MEQANKPRNQDPLHGITLKEIVTQLVAQYGWEELGRLINIKCFISDPSISSSLKFLRKTPWARQKVEALYLRKE' A
#
# COMPACT_ATOMS: atom_id res chain seq x y z
N MET A 1 -19.48 5.60 -17.34
CA MET A 1 -18.51 6.65 -17.01
C MET A 1 -17.88 6.23 -15.69
N GLU A 2 -16.83 5.41 -15.81
CA GLU A 2 -15.44 5.73 -15.42
C GLU A 2 -15.23 5.27 -13.95
N GLN A 3 -14.65 4.09 -13.71
CA GLN A 3 -13.19 3.91 -13.75
C GLN A 3 -12.75 2.56 -14.34
N ALA A 4 -11.73 2.65 -15.18
CA ALA A 4 -11.10 1.59 -15.94
C ALA A 4 -9.91 0.94 -15.22
N ASN A 5 -9.53 -0.26 -15.70
CA ASN A 5 -8.21 -0.92 -15.63
C ASN A 5 -7.86 -1.61 -14.28
N LYS A 6 -7.62 -2.93 -14.17
CA LYS A 6 -6.92 -3.85 -15.09
C LYS A 6 -7.10 -5.32 -14.63
N PRO A 7 -7.30 -6.30 -15.53
CA PRO A 7 -7.40 -7.72 -15.17
C PRO A 7 -6.04 -8.47 -15.27
N ARG A 8 -5.97 -9.60 -14.53
CA ARG A 8 -5.06 -10.78 -14.67
C ARG A 8 -3.79 -10.87 -13.81
N ASN A 9 -3.89 -11.71 -12.76
CA ASN A 9 -3.26 -13.03 -12.64
C ASN A 9 -1.78 -13.17 -13.06
N GLN A 10 -0.87 -13.14 -12.08
CA GLN A 10 0.56 -13.57 -12.09
C GLN A 10 1.19 -12.98 -10.81
N ASP A 11 1.60 -13.66 -9.73
CA ASP A 11 2.06 -15.02 -9.46
C ASP A 11 1.92 -15.30 -7.94
N PRO A 12 1.72 -16.56 -7.48
CA PRO A 12 1.33 -16.81 -6.09
C PRO A 12 2.36 -16.48 -4.99
N LEU A 13 3.67 -16.64 -5.17
CA LEU A 13 4.55 -16.78 -3.98
C LEU A 13 6.02 -16.37 -4.14
N HIS A 14 6.44 -15.59 -5.13
CA HIS A 14 7.88 -15.24 -5.26
C HIS A 14 8.17 -13.74 -5.05
N GLY A 15 8.71 -13.40 -3.87
CA GLY A 15 9.42 -12.14 -3.63
C GLY A 15 8.53 -10.92 -3.38
N ILE A 16 7.64 -11.01 -2.38
CA ILE A 16 6.76 -9.91 -1.98
C ILE A 16 7.61 -8.69 -1.60
N THR A 17 7.58 -7.67 -2.46
CA THR A 17 8.29 -6.40 -2.21
C THR A 17 7.41 -5.44 -1.42
N LEU A 18 8.02 -4.41 -0.81
CA LEU A 18 7.25 -3.33 -0.15
C LEU A 18 6.18 -2.72 -1.08
N LYS A 19 6.43 -2.73 -2.40
CA LYS A 19 5.47 -2.31 -3.42
C LYS A 19 4.25 -3.22 -3.46
N GLU A 20 4.46 -4.53 -3.45
CA GLU A 20 3.39 -5.53 -3.42
C GLU A 20 2.56 -5.41 -2.15
N ILE A 21 3.22 -5.32 -0.99
CA ILE A 21 2.54 -5.14 0.30
C ILE A 21 1.60 -3.93 0.26
N VAL A 22 2.10 -2.77 -0.16
CA VAL A 22 1.28 -1.56 -0.27
C VAL A 22 0.17 -1.75 -1.30
N THR A 23 0.45 -2.37 -2.45
CA THR A 23 -0.54 -2.60 -3.52
C THR A 23 -1.68 -3.50 -3.03
N GLN A 24 -1.37 -4.59 -2.32
CA GLN A 24 -2.39 -5.49 -1.76
C GLN A 24 -3.19 -4.83 -0.63
N LEU A 25 -2.51 -4.12 0.27
CA LEU A 25 -3.19 -3.41 1.36
C LEU A 25 -4.13 -2.34 0.81
N VAL A 26 -3.70 -1.58 -0.19
CA VAL A 26 -4.54 -0.59 -0.88
C VAL A 26 -5.67 -1.27 -1.64
N ALA A 27 -5.43 -2.40 -2.31
CA ALA A 27 -6.47 -3.12 -3.05
C ALA A 27 -7.55 -3.68 -2.11
N GLN A 28 -7.19 -4.07 -0.88
CA GLN A 28 -8.15 -4.64 0.06
C GLN A 28 -8.80 -3.61 1.00
N TYR A 29 -8.06 -2.60 1.48
CA TYR A 29 -8.55 -1.60 2.43
C TYR A 29 -8.84 -0.25 1.78
N GLY A 30 -8.17 0.07 0.69
CA GLY A 30 -8.16 1.42 0.13
C GLY A 30 -7.20 2.36 0.85
N TRP A 31 -6.97 3.51 0.22
CA TRP A 31 -6.05 4.53 0.72
C TRP A 31 -6.57 5.25 1.98
N GLU A 32 -7.89 5.39 2.12
CA GLU A 32 -8.50 6.06 3.26
C GLU A 32 -8.29 5.30 4.57
N GLU A 33 -8.52 3.99 4.56
CA GLU A 33 -8.29 3.14 5.73
C GLU A 33 -6.79 3.05 6.06
N LEU A 34 -5.93 2.92 5.05
CA LEU A 34 -4.48 3.00 5.26
C LEU A 34 -4.05 4.34 5.88
N GLY A 35 -4.64 5.45 5.43
CA GLY A 35 -4.43 6.78 6.01
C GLY A 35 -4.96 6.91 7.45
N ARG A 36 -6.02 6.19 7.80
CA ARG A 36 -6.52 6.13 9.20
C ARG A 36 -5.62 5.30 10.10
N LEU A 37 -5.20 4.12 9.62
CA LEU A 37 -4.34 3.19 10.36
C LEU A 37 -2.92 3.74 10.53
N ILE A 38 -2.43 4.36 9.46
CA ILE A 38 -1.13 4.97 9.35
C ILE A 38 -1.43 6.44 9.05
N ASN A 39 -1.54 7.25 10.10
CA ASN A 39 -1.89 8.68 10.06
C ASN A 39 -0.85 9.51 9.28
N ILE A 40 -0.74 9.26 7.98
CA ILE A 40 0.17 9.88 7.04
C ILE A 40 -0.64 10.51 5.92
N LYS A 41 -0.37 11.79 5.67
CA LYS A 41 -0.99 12.55 4.59
C LYS A 41 -0.66 11.99 3.20
N CYS A 42 0.40 11.19 3.09
CA CYS A 42 0.82 10.57 1.83
C CYS A 42 -0.29 9.75 1.18
N PHE A 43 -1.14 9.08 1.96
CA PHE A 43 -2.24 8.28 1.43
C PHE A 43 -3.49 9.10 1.10
N ILE A 44 -3.59 10.34 1.60
CA ILE A 44 -4.77 11.20 1.45
C ILE A 44 -4.56 12.25 0.36
N SER A 45 -3.37 12.85 0.28
CA SER A 45 -3.05 13.91 -0.69
C SER A 45 -2.56 13.39 -2.04
N ASP A 46 -1.75 12.33 -2.05
CA ASP A 46 -1.20 11.72 -3.28
C ASP A 46 -1.27 10.18 -3.19
N PRO A 47 -2.48 9.60 -3.24
CA PRO A 47 -2.68 8.15 -3.19
C PRO A 47 -2.10 7.47 -4.44
N SER A 48 -0.80 7.19 -4.40
CA SER A 48 -0.07 6.56 -5.50
C SER A 48 1.06 5.71 -4.96
N ILE A 49 1.14 4.47 -5.45
CA ILE A 49 2.12 3.46 -5.03
C ILE A 49 3.56 4.01 -5.08
N SER A 50 3.93 4.72 -6.15
CA SER A 50 5.26 5.32 -6.30
C SER A 50 5.54 6.42 -5.27
N SER A 51 4.54 7.25 -4.96
CA SER A 51 4.66 8.34 -3.99
C SER A 51 4.76 7.78 -2.56
N SER A 52 3.90 6.79 -2.25
CA SER A 52 3.97 6.05 -1.00
C SER A 52 5.32 5.37 -0.82
N LEU A 53 5.85 4.66 -1.82
CA LEU A 53 7.17 4.04 -1.71
C LEU A 53 8.30 5.06 -1.48
N LYS A 54 8.25 6.22 -2.15
CA LYS A 54 9.21 7.31 -1.94
C LYS A 54 9.09 7.88 -0.52
N PHE A 55 7.88 7.98 0.02
CA PHE A 55 7.62 8.39 1.39
C PHE A 55 8.12 7.35 2.41
N LEU A 56 7.76 6.08 2.23
CA LEU A 56 8.19 4.96 3.09
C LEU A 56 9.71 4.79 3.12
N ARG A 57 10.43 5.18 2.06
CA ARG A 57 11.91 5.24 2.05
C ARG A 57 12.47 6.39 2.90
N LYS A 58 11.78 7.54 2.95
CA LYS A 58 12.15 8.70 3.77
C LYS A 58 11.70 8.56 5.22
N THR A 59 10.67 7.76 5.47
CA THR A 59 9.98 7.66 6.75
C THR A 59 9.93 6.19 7.18
N PRO A 60 10.99 5.68 7.82
CA PRO A 60 11.13 4.25 8.13
C PRO A 60 10.05 3.73 9.09
N TRP A 61 9.59 4.53 10.05
CA TRP A 61 8.51 4.14 10.95
C TRP A 61 7.18 3.89 10.22
N ALA A 62 6.92 4.62 9.12
CA ALA A 62 5.72 4.43 8.31
C ALA A 62 5.81 3.11 7.53
N ARG A 63 7.00 2.78 7.00
CA ARG A 63 7.29 1.46 6.43
C ARG A 63 6.97 0.35 7.44
N GLN A 64 7.52 0.45 8.65
CA GLN A 64 7.27 -0.58 9.67
C GLN A 64 5.80 -0.72 10.04
N LYS A 65 5.03 0.37 10.06
CA LYS A 65 3.57 0.32 10.25
C LYS A 65 2.85 -0.40 9.11
N VAL A 66 3.22 -0.13 7.86
CA VAL A 66 2.66 -0.82 6.68
C VAL A 66 2.97 -2.32 6.75
N GLU A 67 4.21 -2.69 7.02
CA GLU A 67 4.62 -4.09 7.15
C GLU A 67 3.93 -4.77 8.34
N ALA A 68 3.85 -4.11 9.50
CA ALA A 68 3.13 -4.64 10.65
C ALA A 68 1.63 -4.80 10.40
N LEU A 69 1.01 -3.90 9.62
CA LEU A 69 -0.38 -4.02 9.21
C LEU A 69 -0.58 -5.24 8.30
N TYR A 70 0.36 -5.47 7.38
CA TYR A 70 0.35 -6.64 6.51
C TYR A 70 0.49 -7.94 7.31
N LEU A 71 1.43 -8.00 8.25
CA LEU A 71 1.63 -9.15 9.14
C LEU A 71 0.44 -9.41 10.08
N ARG A 72 -0.28 -8.37 10.50
CA ARG A 72 -1.51 -8.52 11.30
C ARG A 72 -2.70 -9.04 10.51
N LYS A 73 -2.60 -9.05 9.19
CA LYS A 73 -3.69 -9.52 8.33
C LYS A 73 -3.70 -11.05 8.16
N GLU A 74 -2.76 -11.75 8.77
CA GLU A 74 -2.61 -13.22 8.80
C GLU A 74 -2.76 -13.78 10.21
#